data_AF-A0A927FZ54-F1
#
_entry.id   AF-A0A927FZ54-F1
#
_cell.length_a   1.000
_cell.length_b   1.000
_cell.length_c   1.000
_cell.angle_alpha   90.00
_cell.angle_beta   90.00
_cell.angle_gamma   90.00
#
_symmetry.space_group_name_H-M   'P 1'
#
loop_
_entity.id
_entity.type
_entity.pdbx_description
1 polymer ?
#
loop_
_entity_poly.entity_id
_entity_poly.type
_entity_poly.pdbx_seq_one_letter_code
_entity_poly.pdbx_strand_id
1 'polypeptide(L)' 'MEVNMSAEEVLQNIQQLKVTGGNLNKKNVKKTNPQLMRHALHYFPDWNSAIEKSSSI' A
#
# COMPACT_ATOMS: atom_id res chain seq x y z
N MET A 1 3.82 10.60 -17.59
CA MET A 1 3.96 11.00 -16.17
C MET A 1 4.34 9.75 -15.40
N GLU A 2 5.60 9.61 -15.01
CA GLU A 2 6.01 8.53 -14.11
C GLU A 2 5.58 8.90 -12.70
N VAL A 3 4.46 8.31 -12.25
CA VAL A 3 3.99 8.50 -10.88
C VAL A 3 4.86 7.62 -9.99
N ASN A 4 6.02 8.13 -9.60
CA ASN A 4 6.80 7.54 -8.51
C ASN A 4 6.08 7.86 -7.21
N MET A 5 5.24 6.92 -6.76
CA MET A 5 4.49 7.02 -5.52
C MET A 5 5.48 7.05 -4.35
N SER A 6 5.44 8.09 -3.51
CA SER A 6 6.32 8.23 -2.35
C SER A 6 5.92 7.27 -1.21
N ALA A 7 6.81 7.02 -0.25
CA ALA A 7 6.51 6.17 0.90
C ALA A 7 5.24 6.63 1.65
N GLU A 8 5.06 7.94 1.83
CA GLU A 8 3.87 8.52 2.44
C GLU A 8 2.60 8.29 1.60
N GLU A 9 2.69 8.47 0.27
CA GLU A 9 1.55 8.22 -0.63
C GLU A 9 1.14 6.75 -0.60
N VAL A 10 2.10 5.82 -0.50
CA VAL A 10 1.79 4.39 -0.33
C VAL A 10 0.97 4.17 0.94
N LEU A 11 1.38 4.78 2.05
CA LEU A 11 0.67 4.65 3.33
C LEU A 11 -0.72 5.28 3.27
N GLN A 12 -0.86 6.45 2.64
CA GLN A 12 -2.16 7.09 2.43
C GLN A 12 -3.08 6.23 1.56
N ASN A 13 -2.58 5.62 0.48
CA ASN A 13 -3.36 4.71 -0.36
C ASN A 13 -3.80 3.46 0.41
N ILE A 14 -2.93 2.90 1.25
CA ILE A 14 -3.29 1.76 2.11
C ILE A 14 -4.37 2.16 3.12
N GLN A 15 -4.27 3.33 3.76
CA GLN A 15 -5.32 3.86 4.64
C GLN A 15 -6.64 4.07 3.88
N GLN A 16 -6.58 4.69 2.69
CA GLN A 16 -7.76 4.94 1.87
C GLN A 16 -8.49 3.63 1.56
N LEU A 17 -7.75 2.59 1.15
CA LEU A 17 -8.26 1.25 0.91
C LEU A 17 -8.86 0.63 2.18
N LYS A 18 -8.23 0.83 3.33
CA LYS A 18 -8.76 0.38 4.64
C LYS A 18 -10.10 1.04 4.95
N VAL A 19 -10.19 2.36 4.79
CA VAL A 19 -11.39 3.16 5.09
C VAL A 19 -12.53 2.87 4.12
N THR A 20 -12.23 2.64 2.84
CA THR A 20 -13.24 2.23 1.84
C THR A 20 -13.71 0.78 2.00
N GLY A 21 -13.23 0.04 3.01
CA GLY A 21 -13.56 -1.37 3.20
C GLY A 21 -12.92 -2.29 2.15
N GLY A 22 -11.94 -1.78 1.42
CA GLY A 22 -11.15 -2.54 0.45
C GLY A 22 -10.32 -3.62 1.14
N ASN A 23 -10.33 -4.81 0.55
CA ASN A 23 -9.58 -5.92 1.12
C ASN A 23 -8.07 -5.71 0.91
N LEU A 24 -7.37 -5.37 1.99
CA LEU A 24 -5.91 -5.17 2.04
C LEU A 24 -5.11 -6.47 1.95
N ASN A 25 -5.77 -7.61 1.72
CA ASN A 25 -5.08 -8.88 1.55
C ASN A 25 -4.07 -8.80 0.39
N LYS A 26 -2.82 -9.19 0.65
CA LYS A 26 -1.70 -9.15 -0.30
C LYS A 26 -2.07 -9.69 -1.69
N LYS A 27 -2.83 -10.79 -1.75
CA LYS A 27 -3.28 -11.37 -3.04
C LYS A 27 -4.25 -10.45 -3.78
N ASN A 28 -5.18 -9.81 -3.07
CA ASN A 28 -6.14 -8.90 -3.65
C ASN A 28 -5.46 -7.63 -4.17
N VAL A 29 -4.63 -6.99 -3.32
CA VAL A 29 -3.92 -5.76 -3.72
C VAL A 29 -2.95 -6.02 -4.86
N LYS A 30 -2.24 -7.16 -4.87
CA LYS A 30 -1.40 -7.52 -6.02
C LYS A 30 -2.19 -7.62 -7.34
N LYS A 31 -3.48 -8.03 -7.27
CA LYS A 31 -4.36 -8.16 -8.44
C LYS A 31 -5.00 -6.83 -8.83
N THR A 32 -5.46 -6.05 -7.86
CA THR A 32 -6.19 -4.79 -8.09
C THR A 32 -5.27 -3.58 -8.27
N ASN A 33 -4.16 -3.53 -7.53
CA ASN A 33 -3.21 -2.43 -7.47
C ASN A 33 -1.75 -2.95 -7.42
N PRO A 34 -1.25 -3.60 -8.49
CA PRO A 34 0.12 -4.13 -8.54
C PRO A 34 1.20 -3.05 -8.39
N GLN A 35 0.93 -1.82 -8.82
CA GLN A 35 1.86 -0.70 -8.66
C GLN A 35 2.02 -0.31 -7.19
N LEU A 36 0.90 -0.18 -6.45
CA LEU A 36 0.93 0.10 -5.01
C LEU A 36 1.74 -0.97 -4.25
N MET A 37 1.55 -2.24 -4.60
CA MET A 37 2.34 -3.34 -4.04
C MET A 37 3.83 -3.17 -4.35
N ARG A 38 4.20 -2.82 -5.58
CA ARG A 38 5.60 -2.63 -5.97
C ARG A 38 6.26 -1.48 -5.20
N HIS A 39 5.56 -0.35 -5.05
CA HIS A 39 6.05 0.79 -4.28
C HIS A 39 6.13 0.46 -2.79
N ALA A 40 5.14 -0.23 -2.22
CA ALA A 40 5.20 -0.69 -0.84
C ALA A 40 6.41 -1.58 -0.57
N LEU A 41 6.69 -2.55 -1.45
CA LEU A 41 7.87 -3.42 -1.34
C LEU A 41 9.20 -2.71 -1.62
N HIS A 42 9.18 -1.50 -2.18
CA HIS A 42 10.38 -0.69 -2.38
C HIS A 42 10.78 0.03 -1.08
N TYR A 43 9.81 0.55 -0.32
CA TYR A 43 10.05 1.30 0.91
C TYR A 43 9.97 0.45 2.18
N PHE A 44 9.21 -0.64 2.16
CA PHE A 44 8.95 -1.51 3.30
C PHE A 44 9.43 -2.93 3.00
N PRO A 45 9.88 -3.68 4.02
CA PRO A 45 10.38 -5.05 3.84
C PRO A 45 9.29 -6.00 3.31
N ASP A 46 8.04 -5.75 3.67
CA ASP A 46 6.90 -6.51 3.19
C ASP A 46 5.59 -5.70 3.22
N TRP A 47 4.55 -6.25 2.60
CA TRP A 47 3.24 -5.61 2.50
C TRP A 47 2.54 -5.44 3.87
N ASN A 48 2.68 -6.40 4.78
CA ASN A 48 2.07 -6.30 6.10
C ASN A 48 2.77 -5.21 6.93
N SER A 49 4.10 -5.12 6.85
CA SER A 49 4.86 -4.02 7.46
C SER A 49 4.37 -2.65 6.98
N ALA A 50 4.04 -2.51 5.70
CA ALA A 50 3.45 -1.28 5.16
C ALA A 50 2.06 -0.99 5.74
N ILE A 51 1.20 -2.01 5.92
CA ILE A 51 -0.13 -1.87 6.54
C ILE A 51 -0.04 -1.52 8.03
N GLU A 52 0.88 -2.15 8.75
CA GLU A 52 1.11 -1.85 10.16
C GLU A 52 1.59 -0.41 10.31
N LYS A 53 2.54 0.01 9.47
CA LYS A 53 3.03 1.40 9.46
C LYS A 53 1.93 2.38 9.12
N SER A 54 1.07 2.07 8.14
CA SER A 54 -0.05 2.94 7.76
C SER A 54 -1.12 3.02 8.84
N SER A 55 -1.17 2.06 9.76
CA SER A 55 -2.09 2.07 10.91
C SER A 55 -1.50 2.73 12.14
N SER A 56 -0.20 3.04 12.12
CA SER A 56 0.55 3.65 13.22
C SER A 56 0.81 5.16 13.02
N ILE A 57 0.41 5.72 11.87
CA ILE A 57 0.36 7.16 11.56
C ILE A 57 -1.08 7.63 11.73
#